data_AF-A0A6B3H4G2-F1
#
_entry.id   AF-A0A6B3H4G2-F1
#
_cell.length_a   1.000
_cell.length_b   1.000
_cell.length_c   1.000
_cell.angle_alpha   90.00
_cell.angle_beta   90.00
_cell.angle_gamma   90.00
#
_symmetry.space_group_name_H-M   'P 1'
#
loop_
_entity.id
_entity.type
_entity.pdbx_description
1 polymer ?
#
loop_
_entity_poly.entity_id
_entity_poly.type
_entity_poly.pdbx_seq_one_letter_code
_entity_poly.pdbx_strand_id
1 'polypeptide(L)'
;VFLLIGATAGVGGANFASSMTNITIFYPQRHQGWALGVNAGGGNLGVAVIQILGLLVIATAGNTHPSYVIALYLPLIVVVSVLSALRMDNVDAVRAEPGALREAAGSRHTWWISVLYIGTFGSFIG
;
A
#
# COMPACT_ATOMS: atom_id res chain seq x y z
N VAL A 1 -21.49 -8.07 -8.01
CA VAL A 1 -20.23 -8.85 -7.94
C VAL A 1 -19.00 -7.97 -8.08
N PHE A 2 -18.81 -7.22 -9.18
CA PHE A 2 -17.65 -6.35 -9.36
C PHE A 2 -17.43 -5.29 -8.28
N LEU A 3 -18.50 -4.70 -7.72
CA LEU A 3 -18.39 -3.76 -6.59
C LEU A 3 -17.80 -4.40 -5.33
N LEU A 4 -18.15 -5.66 -5.04
CA LEU A 4 -17.59 -6.39 -3.90
C LEU A 4 -16.11 -6.70 -4.14
N ILE A 5 -15.77 -7.14 -5.36
CA ILE A 5 -14.38 -7.38 -5.75
C ILE A 5 -13.57 -6.09 -5.60
N GLY A 6 -14.05 -4.97 -6.14
CA GLY A 6 -13.41 -3.65 -6.02
C GLY A 6 -13.26 -3.21 -4.57
N ALA A 7 -14.29 -3.38 -3.73
CA ALA A 7 -14.22 -3.07 -2.30
C ALA A 7 -13.15 -3.92 -1.59
N THR A 8 -13.11 -5.23 -1.84
CA THR A 8 -12.10 -6.13 -1.25
C THR A 8 -10.69 -5.87 -1.76
N ALA A 9 -10.53 -5.53 -3.04
CA ALA A 9 -9.25 -5.11 -3.61
C ALA A 9 -8.77 -3.80 -2.99
N GLY A 10 -9.69 -2.87 -2.72
CA GLY A 10 -9.42 -1.59 -2.06
C GLY A 10 -8.85 -1.76 -0.64
N VAL A 11 -9.22 -2.82 0.08
CA VAL A 11 -8.61 -3.15 1.39
C VAL A 11 -7.10 -3.34 1.27
N GLY A 12 -6.62 -3.88 0.15
CA GLY A 12 -5.19 -4.00 -0.13
C GLY A 12 -4.45 -2.65 -0.14
N GLY A 13 -5.14 -1.55 -0.46
CA GLY A 13 -4.58 -0.19 -0.40
C GLY A 13 -4.24 0.27 1.02
N ALA A 14 -4.93 -0.25 2.04
CA ALA A 14 -4.66 0.08 3.44
C ALA A 14 -3.31 -0.47 3.94
N ASN A 15 -2.70 -1.42 3.22
CA ASN A 15 -1.38 -1.97 3.56
C ASN A 15 -0.28 -0.90 3.53
N PHE A 16 -0.43 0.14 2.72
CA PHE A 16 0.53 1.25 2.68
C PHE A 16 0.64 1.94 4.04
N ALA A 17 -0.49 2.28 4.66
CA ALA A 17 -0.51 2.92 5.98
C ALA A 17 0.15 2.04 7.05
N SER A 18 -0.20 0.75 7.09
CA SER A 18 0.38 -0.21 8.04
C SER A 18 1.89 -0.41 7.83
N SER A 19 2.32 -0.60 6.57
CA SER A 19 3.74 -0.78 6.21
C SER A 19 4.59 0.43 6.62
N MET A 20 4.08 1.64 6.36
CA MET A 20 4.78 2.87 6.71
C MET A 20 4.88 3.08 8.21
N THR A 21 3.83 2.77 8.98
CA THR A 21 3.91 2.78 10.45
C THR A 21 4.87 1.71 10.98
N ASN A 22 4.92 0.53 10.37
CA ASN A 22 5.77 -0.56 10.81
C ASN A 22 7.27 -0.26 10.59
N ILE A 23 7.67 0.24 9.41
CA ILE A 23 9.09 0.42 9.09
C ILE A 23 9.77 1.51 9.93
N THR A 24 9.05 2.55 10.38
CA THR A 24 9.64 3.62 11.20
C THR A 24 10.16 3.13 12.55
N ILE A 25 9.62 2.02 13.06
CA ILE A 25 10.02 1.40 14.32
C ILE A 25 11.43 0.78 14.22
N PHE A 26 11.81 0.28 13.05
CA PHE A 26 13.07 -0.44 12.83
C PHE A 26 14.27 0.46 12.52
N TYR A 27 14.05 1.74 12.20
CA TYR A 27 15.11 2.67 11.78
C TYR A 27 15.20 3.89 12.72
N PRO A 28 16.42 4.31 13.11
CA PRO A 28 16.61 5.54 13.86
C PRO A 28 16.25 6.75 13.00
N GLN A 29 15.82 7.87 13.62
CA GLN A 29 15.28 9.06 12.92
C GLN A 29 16.13 9.54 11.73
N ARG A 30 17.46 9.52 11.86
CA ARG A 30 18.38 9.92 10.78
C ARG A 30 18.31 9.06 9.50
N HIS A 31 17.83 7.82 9.60
CA HIS A 31 17.71 6.88 8.48
C HIS A 31 16.26 6.62 8.06
N GLN A 32 15.27 7.11 8.82
CA GLN A 32 13.85 6.92 8.50
C GLN A 32 13.48 7.49 7.14
N GLY A 33 14.02 8.65 6.74
CA GLY A 33 13.73 9.23 5.43
C GLY A 33 14.11 8.31 4.26
N TRP A 34 15.26 7.64 4.34
CA TRP A 34 15.68 6.69 3.31
C TRP A 34 14.86 5.40 3.35
N ALA A 35 14.63 4.85 4.54
CA ALA A 35 13.83 3.64 4.71
C ALA A 35 12.39 3.83 4.21
N LEU A 36 11.76 4.96 4.56
CA LEU A 36 10.43 5.34 4.09
C LEU A 36 10.43 5.60 2.59
N GLY A 37 11.46 6.25 2.06
CA GLY A 37 11.60 6.49 0.62
C GLY A 37 11.66 5.20 -0.20
N VAL A 38 12.45 4.22 0.24
CA VAL A 38 12.54 2.92 -0.42
C VAL A 38 11.25 2.11 -0.26
N ASN A 39 10.65 2.09 0.93
CA ASN A 39 9.38 1.37 1.17
C ASN A 39 8.24 1.96 0.34
N ALA A 40 8.04 3.28 0.39
CA ALA A 40 6.98 3.96 -0.34
C ALA A 40 7.22 3.92 -1.86
N GLY A 41 8.46 4.18 -2.29
CA GLY A 41 8.84 4.13 -3.70
C GLY A 41 8.67 2.73 -4.28
N GLY A 42 9.18 1.71 -3.59
CA GLY A 42 9.02 0.31 -3.97
C GLY A 42 7.56 -0.15 -4.00
N GLY A 43 6.77 0.25 -3.01
CA GLY A 43 5.33 -0.02 -2.98
C GLY A 43 4.60 0.56 -4.18
N ASN A 44 4.89 1.81 -4.55
CA ASN A 44 4.25 2.48 -5.68
C ASN A 44 4.68 1.90 -7.04
N LEU A 45 5.92 1.40 -7.17
CA LEU A 45 6.36 0.68 -8.37
C LEU A 45 5.49 -0.55 -8.69
N GLY A 46 4.90 -1.18 -7.67
CA GLY A 46 3.99 -2.30 -7.85
C GLY A 46 2.81 -2.00 -8.78
N VAL A 47 2.32 -0.75 -8.79
CA VAL A 47 1.22 -0.31 -9.66
C VAL A 47 1.65 -0.34 -11.13
N ALA A 48 2.82 0.21 -11.46
CA ALA A 48 3.35 0.17 -12.82
C ALA A 48 3.62 -1.27 -13.27
N VAL A 49 4.16 -2.12 -12.39
CA VAL A 49 4.43 -3.53 -12.68
C VAL A 49 3.15 -4.29 -13.02
N ILE A 50 2.10 -4.16 -12.20
CA ILE A 50 0.84 -4.89 -12.46
C ILE A 50 0.12 -4.38 -13.70
N GLN A 51 0.22 -3.08 -14.01
CA GLN A 51 -0.31 -2.51 -15.24
C GLN A 51 0.41 -3.07 -16.48
N ILE A 52 1.74 -3.14 -16.47
CA ILE A 52 2.54 -3.73 -17.55
C ILE A 52 2.19 -5.21 -17.73
N LEU A 53 2.05 -5.97 -16.64
CA LEU A 53 1.63 -7.37 -16.70
C LEU A 53 0.21 -7.53 -17.27
N GLY A 54 -0.71 -6.64 -16.90
CA GLY A 54 -2.05 -6.59 -17.48
C GLY A 54 -2.04 -6.34 -18.98
N LEU A 55 -1.26 -5.35 -19.44
CA LEU A 55 -1.08 -5.06 -20.86
C LEU A 55 -0.43 -6.22 -21.61
N LEU A 56 0.55 -6.90 -21.00
CA LEU A 56 1.17 -8.09 -21.57
C LEU A 56 0.15 -9.21 -21.77
N VAL A 57 -0.67 -9.50 -20.75
CA VAL A 57 -1.75 -10.50 -20.85
C VAL A 57 -2.72 -10.15 -21.97
N ILE A 58 -3.11 -8.88 -22.08
CA ILE A 58 -3.98 -8.41 -23.17
C ILE A 58 -3.30 -8.63 -24.54
N ALA A 59 -2.01 -8.31 -24.65
CA ALA A 59 -1.25 -8.42 -25.90
C ALA A 59 -1.06 -9.89 -26.34
N THR A 60 -0.88 -10.83 -25.41
CA THR A 60 -0.59 -12.23 -25.75
C THR A 60 -1.81 -13.14 -25.74
N ALA A 61 -2.78 -12.90 -24.85
CA ALA A 61 -3.93 -13.78 -24.60
C ALA A 61 -5.29 -13.11 -24.88
N GLY A 62 -5.29 -11.84 -25.27
CA GLY A 62 -6.50 -11.05 -25.51
C GLY A 62 -7.14 -10.50 -24.23
N ASN A 63 -8.14 -9.65 -24.39
CA ASN A 63 -8.83 -8.95 -23.30
C ASN A 63 -9.82 -9.83 -22.50
N THR A 64 -10.06 -11.07 -22.92
CA THR A 64 -11.00 -12.00 -22.28
C THR A 64 -10.39 -12.83 -21.15
N HIS A 65 -9.08 -12.72 -20.91
CA HIS A 65 -8.35 -13.52 -19.92
C HIS A 65 -7.68 -12.70 -18.78
N PRO A 66 -8.40 -11.79 -18.10
CA PRO A 66 -7.82 -11.02 -16.98
C PRO A 66 -7.45 -11.90 -15.78
N SER A 67 -7.97 -13.13 -15.71
CA SER A 67 -7.67 -14.11 -14.67
C SER A 67 -6.19 -14.49 -14.61
N TYR A 68 -5.43 -14.38 -15.70
CA TYR A 68 -3.99 -14.67 -15.70
C TYR A 68 -3.18 -13.70 -14.85
N VAL A 69 -3.59 -12.42 -14.79
CA VAL A 69 -2.96 -11.44 -13.90
C VAL A 69 -3.15 -11.85 -12.44
N ILE A 70 -4.37 -12.27 -12.09
CA ILE A 70 -4.71 -12.73 -10.74
C ILE A 70 -3.97 -14.03 -10.41
N ALA A 71 -3.92 -14.97 -11.35
CA ALA A 71 -3.26 -16.26 -11.18
C ALA A 71 -1.75 -16.11 -10.95
N LEU A 72 -1.12 -15.09 -11.54
CA LEU A 72 0.28 -14.75 -11.27
C LEU A 72 0.45 -14.03 -9.92
N TYR A 73 -0.45 -13.10 -9.60
CA TYR A 73 -0.29 -12.21 -8.45
C TYR A 73 -0.66 -12.87 -7.11
N LEU A 74 -1.67 -13.74 -7.06
CA LEU A 74 -2.10 -14.41 -5.83
C LEU A 74 -1.01 -15.29 -5.20
N PRO A 75 -0.29 -16.16 -5.94
CA PRO A 75 0.82 -16.92 -5.37
C PRO A 75 1.92 -16.02 -4.78
N LEU A 76 2.23 -14.90 -5.44
CA LEU A 76 3.22 -13.94 -4.94
C LEU A 76 2.77 -13.32 -3.61
N ILE A 77 1.50 -12.92 -3.50
CA ILE A 77 0.92 -12.42 -2.23
C ILE A 77 1.06 -13.48 -1.14
N VAL A 78 0.72 -14.74 -1.42
CA VAL A 78 0.81 -15.83 -0.45
C VAL A 78 2.25 -16.04 0.00
N VAL A 79 3.20 -16.11 -0.95
CA VAL A 79 4.63 -16.27 -0.64
C VAL A 79 5.13 -15.13 0.22
N VAL A 80 4.85 -13.87 -0.14
CA VAL A 80 5.27 -12.70 0.64
C VAL A 80 4.62 -12.71 2.02
N SER A 81 3.33 -13.05 2.13
CA SER A 81 2.63 -13.12 3.42
C SER A 81 3.23 -14.18 4.35
N VAL A 82 3.57 -15.36 3.82
CA VAL A 82 4.23 -16.43 4.57
C VAL A 82 5.64 -16.01 4.97
N LEU A 83 6.42 -15.41 4.06
CA LEU A 83 7.75 -14.91 4.37
C LEU A 83 7.71 -13.84 5.46
N SER A 84 6.76 -12.90 5.38
CA SER A 84 6.55 -11.88 6.40
C SER A 84 6.22 -12.50 7.75
N ALA A 85 5.33 -13.50 7.78
CA ALA A 85 4.96 -14.21 9.01
C ALA A 85 6.13 -14.98 9.64
N LEU A 86 7.07 -15.48 8.83
CA LEU A 86 8.21 -16.27 9.31
C LEU A 86 9.46 -15.45 9.61
N ARG A 87 9.61 -14.26 9.00
CA ARG A 87 10.86 -13.48 9.02
C ARG A 87 10.75 -12.08 9.58
N MET A 88 9.55 -11.51 9.73
CA MET A 88 9.40 -10.20 10.34
C MET A 88 9.32 -10.32 11.86
N ASP A 89 10.10 -9.50 12.55
CA ASP A 89 10.10 -9.43 14.01
C ASP A 89 8.89 -8.63 14.51
N ASN A 90 8.34 -9.06 15.64
CA ASN A 90 7.35 -8.28 16.37
C ASN A 90 8.07 -7.37 17.36
N VAL A 91 7.89 -6.06 17.18
CA VAL A 91 8.36 -5.05 18.12
C VAL A 91 7.17 -4.61 18.96
N ASP A 92 7.39 -4.36 20.26
CA ASP A 92 6.34 -3.87 21.14
C ASP A 92 5.67 -2.65 20.52
N ALA A 93 4.36 -2.78 20.27
CA ALA A 93 3.61 -1.79 19.54
C ALA A 93 3.62 -0.46 20.31
N VAL A 94 4.14 0.59 19.68
CA VAL A 94 3.86 1.96 20.12
C VAL A 94 2.36 2.19 19.89
N ARG A 95 1.57 2.09 20.96
CA ARG A 95 0.13 2.29 20.90
C ARG A 95 -0.14 3.73 20.47
N ALA A 96 -1.00 3.89 19.47
CA ALA A 96 -1.53 5.21 19.15
C ALA A 96 -2.19 5.80 20.41
N GLU A 97 -1.88 7.05 20.72
CA GLU A 97 -2.49 7.73 21.86
C GLU A 97 -4.01 7.82 21.66
N PRO A 98 -4.82 7.43 22.67
CA PRO A 98 -6.26 7.58 22.61
C PRO A 98 -6.64 9.04 22.33
N GLY A 99 -7.37 9.28 21.25
CA GLY A 99 -7.82 10.63 20.88
C GLY A 99 -6.95 11.35 19.85
N ALA A 100 -5.77 10.82 19.48
CA ALA A 100 -4.89 11.44 18.48
C ALA A 100 -5.60 11.67 17.13
N LEU A 101 -6.43 10.72 16.67
CA LEU A 101 -7.23 10.88 15.46
C LEU A 101 -8.28 11.98 15.58
N ARG A 102 -8.89 12.13 16.77
CA ARG A 102 -9.91 13.14 17.03
C ARG A 102 -9.29 14.54 17.08
N GLU A 103 -8.12 14.66 17.71
CA GLU A 103 -7.34 15.89 17.74
C GLU A 103 -6.88 16.30 16.34
N ALA A 104 -6.33 15.35 15.57
CA ALA A 104 -5.96 15.58 14.17
C ALA A 104 -7.14 16.06 13.33
N ALA A 105 -8.33 15.46 13.47
CA ALA A 105 -9.54 15.87 12.77
C ALA A 105 -10.06 17.26 13.18
N GLY A 106 -9.77 17.70 14.41
CA GLY A 106 -10.10 19.05 14.89
C GLY A 106 -9.20 20.15 14.32
N SER A 107 -8.01 19.81 13.82
CA SER A 107 -7.09 20.77 13.23
C SER A 107 -7.45 21.11 11.78
N ARG A 108 -7.62 22.41 11.49
CA ARG A 108 -7.87 22.90 10.13
C ARG A 108 -6.72 22.60 9.16
N HIS A 109 -5.48 22.53 9.65
CA HIS A 109 -4.32 22.23 8.82
C HIS A 109 -4.34 20.78 8.31
N THR A 110 -4.86 19.84 9.11
CA THR A 110 -5.03 18.44 8.70
C THR A 110 -5.87 18.34 7.44
N TRP A 111 -6.99 19.07 7.38
CA TRP A 111 -7.86 19.09 6.20
C TRP A 111 -7.18 19.71 4.99
N TRP A 112 -6.48 20.84 5.14
CA TRP A 112 -5.76 21.46 4.02
C TRP A 112 -4.67 20.54 3.47
N ILE A 113 -3.87 19.94 4.34
CA ILE A 113 -2.82 18.99 3.93
C ILE A 113 -3.45 17.76 3.28
N SER A 114 -4.58 17.26 3.80
CA SER A 114 -5.27 16.10 3.22
C SER A 114 -5.78 16.40 1.81
N VAL A 115 -6.35 17.58 1.57
CA VAL A 115 -6.80 18.00 0.24
C VAL A 115 -5.62 18.09 -0.73
N LEU A 116 -4.51 18.71 -0.32
CA LEU A 116 -3.29 18.78 -1.14
C LEU A 116 -2.73 17.40 -1.43
N TYR A 117 -2.76 16.50 -0.45
CA TYR A 117 -2.30 15.12 -0.61
C TYR A 117 -3.20 14.33 -1.56
N ILE A 118 -4.52 14.47 -1.46
CA ILE A 118 -5.48 13.88 -2.40
C ILE A 118 -5.23 14.42 -3.82
N GLY A 119 -5.03 15.74 -3.98
CA GLY A 119 -4.78 16.35 -5.28
C GLY A 119 -3.42 16.00 -5.91
N THR A 120 -2.49 15.45 -5.15
CA THR A 120 -1.16 15.05 -5.64
C THR A 120 -1.05 13.53 -5.73
N PHE A 121 -1.02 12.85 -4.58
CA PHE A 121 -0.91 11.40 -4.52
C PHE A 121 -2.15 10.70 -5.09
N GLY A 122 -3.34 11.18 -4.74
CA GLY A 122 -4.60 10.60 -5.21
C GLY A 122 -4.78 10.71 -6.73
N SER A 123 -4.26 11.77 -7.35
CA SER A 123 -4.27 11.93 -8.82
C SER A 123 -3.16 11.15 -9.54
N PHE A 124 -2.07 10.79 -8.85
CA PHE A 124 -0.93 10.10 -9.44
C PHE A 124 -1.08 8.57 -9.45
N ILE A 125 -1.72 7.99 -8.43
CA ILE A 125 -1.92 6.54 -8.29
C ILE A 125 -3.38 6.10 -8.52
N GLY A 126 -4.33 7.01 -8.36
CA GLY A 126 -5.76 6.76 -8.53
C GLY A 126 -6.17 6.42 -9.95
#